data_AF-A0A2V9PIN3-F1
#
_entry.id   AF-A0A2V9PIN3-F1
#
_cell.length_a   1.000
_cell.length_b   1.000
_cell.length_c   1.000
_cell.angle_alpha   90.00
_cell.angle_beta   90.00
_cell.angle_gamma   90.00
#
_symmetry.space_group_name_H-M   'P 1'
#
loop_
_entity.id
_entity.type
_entity.pdbx_description
1 polymer ?
#
loop_
_entity_poly.entity_id
_entity_poly.type
_entity_poly.pdbx_seq_one_letter_code
_entity_poly.pdbx_strand_id
1 'polypeptide(L)'
;MLLLCVFSVAQTYSPIPAEVLHQRGYVNPIPKPADFTSAMLWGIAVADTRIPGYKKARIEVSHSQLTCRIDGRDVVLNDDSGEVRGGLYRRQPWFGTDEHDPMPMQQSKGRPISRRGCEEWELRNPRSAILNVGERPDRVWHFWAASPRAAIPSGRLDGCTVKVRARISKGALLQIGFDYWHDPTTGYGSGGNNHEAGASDWYFPSDQWQEAMFTDIKKN
;
A
#
# COMPACT_ATOMS: atom_id res chain seq x y z
N MET A 1 -22.07 37.60 -39.00
CA MET A 1 -22.25 37.20 -37.59
C MET A 1 -21.54 35.86 -37.43
N LEU A 2 -20.31 35.86 -36.90
CA LEU A 2 -19.47 34.67 -36.80
C LEU A 2 -19.74 34.01 -35.43
N LEU A 3 -20.28 32.79 -35.43
CA LEU A 3 -20.50 32.01 -34.22
C LEU A 3 -19.18 31.31 -33.84
N LEU A 4 -18.49 31.84 -32.83
CA LEU A 4 -17.33 31.18 -32.24
C LEU A 4 -17.83 30.06 -31.31
N CYS A 5 -17.79 28.82 -31.79
CA CYS A 5 -17.91 27.63 -30.95
C CYS A 5 -16.70 27.55 -30.02
N VAL A 6 -16.91 27.88 -28.75
CA VAL A 6 -15.92 27.63 -27.70
C VAL A 6 -15.98 26.14 -27.37
N PHE A 7 -15.02 25.37 -27.87
CA PHE A 7 -14.78 24.02 -27.40
C PHE A 7 -14.24 24.11 -25.96
N SER A 8 -15.13 23.86 -24.99
CA SER A 8 -14.70 23.66 -23.60
C SER A 8 -14.02 22.30 -23.53
N VAL A 9 -12.68 22.32 -23.52
CA VAL A 9 -11.88 21.13 -23.23
C VAL A 9 -12.13 20.82 -21.76
N ALA A 10 -12.98 19.82 -21.48
CA ALA A 10 -13.16 19.32 -20.13
C ALA A 10 -11.82 18.79 -19.63
N GLN A 11 -11.16 19.56 -18.77
CA GLN A 11 -9.93 19.16 -18.12
C GLN A 11 -10.30 17.98 -17.21
N THR A 12 -9.97 16.76 -17.63
CA THR A 12 -10.17 15.56 -16.81
C THR A 12 -9.25 15.68 -15.60
N TYR A 13 -9.80 16.12 -14.47
CA TYR A 13 -9.08 16.17 -13.22
C TYR A 13 -8.69 14.75 -12.83
N SER A 14 -7.38 14.46 -12.80
CA SER A 14 -6.89 13.19 -12.24
C SER A 14 -7.35 13.10 -10.79
N PRO A 15 -7.99 11.99 -10.37
CA PRO A 15 -8.37 11.79 -8.98
C PRO A 15 -7.15 11.56 -8.07
N ILE A 16 -5.95 11.46 -8.64
CA ILE A 16 -4.67 11.31 -7.93
C ILE A 16 -3.91 12.66 -7.97
N PRO A 17 -3.28 13.09 -6.86
CA PRO A 17 -2.50 14.33 -6.83
C PRO A 17 -1.36 14.33 -7.85
N ALA A 18 -1.09 15.47 -8.48
CA ALA A 18 -0.18 15.57 -9.63
C ALA A 18 1.28 15.27 -9.27
N GLU A 19 1.68 15.48 -8.03
CA GLU A 19 3.02 15.20 -7.51
C GLU A 19 3.30 13.72 -7.26
N VAL A 20 2.28 12.86 -7.32
CA VAL A 20 2.45 11.41 -7.23
C VAL A 20 3.16 10.92 -8.48
N LEU A 21 4.30 10.24 -8.29
CA LEU A 21 5.14 9.76 -9.39
C LEU A 21 4.39 8.78 -10.33
N HIS A 22 3.67 7.82 -9.77
CA HIS A 22 2.94 6.81 -10.52
C HIS A 22 1.42 7.03 -10.41
N GLN A 23 0.82 7.59 -11.45
CA GLN A 23 -0.63 7.88 -11.53
C GLN A 23 -1.49 6.63 -11.81
N ARG A 24 -0.87 5.47 -12.02
CA ARG A 24 -1.56 4.20 -12.31
C ARG A 24 -0.72 3.04 -11.81
N GLY A 25 -1.33 1.86 -11.69
CA GLY A 25 -0.62 0.62 -11.42
C GLY A 25 0.31 0.22 -12.55
N TYR A 26 1.35 -0.52 -12.18
CA TYR A 26 2.33 -1.07 -13.12
C TYR A 26 3.04 -2.26 -12.48
N VAL A 27 3.56 -3.14 -13.34
CA VAL A 27 4.56 -4.13 -12.98
C VAL A 27 5.89 -3.64 -13.51
N ASN A 28 6.94 -3.69 -12.70
CA ASN A 28 8.28 -3.33 -13.13
C ASN A 28 8.71 -4.29 -14.27
N PRO A 29 9.03 -3.78 -15.47
CA PRO A 29 9.39 -4.64 -16.60
C PRO A 29 10.78 -5.27 -16.42
N ILE A 30 11.61 -4.72 -15.53
CA ILE A 30 12.94 -5.25 -15.23
C ILE A 30 12.76 -6.44 -14.26
N PRO A 31 13.19 -7.65 -14.66
CA PRO A 31 13.06 -8.81 -13.80
C PRO A 31 13.89 -8.63 -12.53
N LYS A 32 13.39 -9.19 -11.42
CA LYS A 32 14.11 -9.29 -10.16
C LYS A 32 15.49 -9.94 -10.37
N PRO A 33 16.57 -9.39 -9.78
CA PRO A 33 17.88 -10.05 -9.77
C PRO A 33 17.83 -11.46 -9.14
N ALA A 34 18.67 -12.37 -9.63
CA ALA A 34 18.63 -13.79 -9.22
C ALA A 34 18.98 -14.01 -7.74
N ASP A 35 19.87 -13.17 -7.21
CA ASP A 35 20.36 -13.14 -5.82
C ASP A 35 19.37 -12.52 -4.83
N PHE A 36 18.23 -12.00 -5.29
CA PHE A 36 17.21 -11.45 -4.40
C PHE A 36 16.31 -12.56 -3.86
N THR A 37 16.55 -12.97 -2.62
CA THR A 37 15.96 -14.18 -2.01
C THR A 37 14.87 -13.90 -0.99
N SER A 38 14.42 -12.66 -0.85
CA SER A 38 13.36 -12.29 0.08
C SER A 38 12.40 -11.27 -0.54
N ALA A 39 11.25 -11.06 0.08
CA ALA A 39 10.28 -10.06 -0.36
C ALA A 39 9.60 -9.38 0.83
N MET A 40 9.18 -8.13 0.63
CA MET A 40 8.48 -7.31 1.61
C MET A 40 7.34 -6.55 0.94
N LEU A 41 6.13 -6.71 1.45
CA LEU A 41 5.01 -5.88 1.02
C LEU A 41 5.18 -4.44 1.51
N TRP A 42 4.63 -3.51 0.75
CA TRP A 42 4.53 -2.13 1.16
C TRP A 42 3.21 -1.50 0.72
N GLY A 43 2.88 -0.37 1.32
CA GLY A 43 1.81 0.50 0.88
C GLY A 43 2.17 1.97 1.01
N ILE A 44 1.51 2.78 0.20
CA ILE A 44 1.61 4.24 0.16
C ILE A 44 0.23 4.79 0.46
N ALA A 45 0.17 5.63 1.48
CA ALA A 45 -1.04 6.29 1.93
C ALA A 45 -0.83 7.82 1.91
N VAL A 46 -1.75 8.56 1.29
CA VAL A 46 -1.67 10.03 1.20
C VAL A 46 -3.03 10.67 1.39
N ALA A 47 -3.02 11.92 1.86
CA ALA A 47 -4.21 12.76 1.86
C ALA A 47 -4.34 13.52 0.51
N ASP A 48 -5.52 13.50 -0.08
CA ASP A 48 -5.86 14.41 -1.18
C ASP A 48 -6.36 15.74 -0.62
N THR A 49 -5.48 16.74 -0.61
CA THR A 49 -5.76 18.08 -0.06
C THR A 49 -6.77 18.88 -0.87
N ARG A 50 -7.12 18.41 -2.09
CA ARG A 50 -8.16 19.01 -2.94
C ARG A 50 -9.56 18.66 -2.45
N ILE A 51 -9.70 17.61 -1.62
CA ILE A 51 -10.99 17.14 -1.11
C ILE A 51 -11.37 17.87 0.19
N PRO A 52 -12.54 18.52 0.26
CA PRO A 52 -13.02 19.13 1.49
C PRO A 52 -13.12 18.11 2.63
N GLY A 53 -12.53 18.47 3.78
CA GLY A 53 -12.49 17.60 4.96
C GLY A 53 -11.28 16.65 5.03
N TYR A 54 -10.32 16.72 4.10
CA TYR A 54 -9.12 15.86 4.09
C TYR A 54 -8.33 15.84 5.41
N LYS A 55 -8.45 16.88 6.26
CA LYS A 55 -7.81 16.92 7.58
C LYS A 55 -8.26 15.78 8.51
N LYS A 56 -9.40 15.14 8.21
CA LYS A 56 -9.92 13.94 8.90
C LYS A 56 -9.69 12.65 8.10
N ALA A 57 -8.96 12.73 6.99
CA ALA A 57 -8.68 11.59 6.13
C ALA A 57 -7.83 10.57 6.89
N ARG A 58 -8.21 9.29 6.80
CA ARG A 58 -7.52 8.18 7.43
C ARG A 58 -7.68 6.92 6.61
N ILE A 59 -6.71 6.03 6.76
CA ILE A 59 -6.74 4.67 6.24
C ILE A 59 -6.65 3.71 7.43
N GLU A 60 -7.54 2.73 7.44
CA GLU A 60 -7.55 1.67 8.43
C GLU A 60 -7.16 0.38 7.72
N VAL A 61 -6.10 -0.30 8.19
CA VAL A 61 -5.62 -1.57 7.64
C VAL A 61 -5.91 -2.67 8.64
N SER A 62 -6.82 -3.58 8.29
CA SER A 62 -7.19 -4.70 9.16
C SER A 62 -6.35 -5.94 8.92
N HIS A 63 -5.82 -6.09 7.71
CA HIS A 63 -5.08 -7.29 7.31
C HIS A 63 -4.15 -6.96 6.14
N SER A 64 -2.95 -7.52 6.14
CA SER A 64 -2.03 -7.48 5.01
C SER A 64 -1.33 -8.83 4.86
N GLN A 65 -1.26 -9.32 3.63
CA GLN A 65 -0.64 -10.60 3.31
C GLN A 65 0.21 -10.49 2.06
N LEU A 66 1.37 -11.14 2.08
CA LEU A 66 2.23 -11.35 0.92
C LEU A 66 2.35 -12.84 0.67
N THR A 67 2.05 -13.25 -0.55
CA THR A 67 2.07 -14.65 -0.99
C THR A 67 2.88 -14.76 -2.28
N CYS A 68 3.77 -15.73 -2.38
CA CYS A 68 4.55 -16.00 -3.60
C CYS A 68 4.19 -17.36 -4.20
N ARG A 69 4.16 -17.43 -5.53
CA ARG A 69 3.89 -18.68 -6.25
C ARG A 69 5.20 -19.36 -6.64
N ILE A 70 5.43 -20.53 -6.07
CA ILE A 70 6.67 -21.30 -6.22
C ILE A 70 6.31 -22.70 -6.69
N ASP A 71 6.87 -23.11 -7.83
CA ASP A 71 6.57 -24.40 -8.48
C ASP A 71 5.06 -24.64 -8.63
N GLY A 72 4.31 -23.58 -8.95
CA GLY A 72 2.86 -23.60 -9.11
C GLY A 72 2.04 -23.62 -7.81
N ARG A 73 2.66 -23.45 -6.64
CA ARG A 73 1.99 -23.43 -5.33
C ARG A 73 2.13 -22.07 -4.65
N ASP A 74 1.05 -21.61 -4.02
CA ASP A 74 1.05 -20.36 -3.28
C ASP A 74 1.63 -20.57 -1.86
N VAL A 75 2.65 -19.79 -1.51
CA VAL A 75 3.32 -19.80 -0.20
C VAL A 75 3.19 -18.43 0.44
N VAL A 76 2.63 -18.39 1.65
CA VAL A 76 2.49 -17.16 2.43
C VAL A 76 3.84 -16.79 3.04
N LEU A 77 4.31 -15.58 2.77
CA LEU A 77 5.55 -15.02 3.32
C LEU A 77 5.29 -14.13 4.54
N ASN A 78 4.22 -13.34 4.50
CA ASN A 78 3.78 -12.50 5.62
C ASN A 78 2.25 -12.53 5.72
N ASP A 79 1.74 -12.51 6.95
CA ASP A 79 0.31 -12.49 7.26
C ASP A 79 0.07 -11.73 8.57
N ASP A 80 -0.20 -10.43 8.44
CA ASP A 80 -0.34 -9.51 9.57
C ASP A 80 -1.79 -9.08 9.75
N SER A 81 -2.26 -9.09 10.99
CA SER A 81 -3.63 -8.71 11.37
C SER A 81 -3.64 -7.43 12.21
N GLY A 82 -4.13 -6.35 11.62
CA GLY A 82 -4.33 -5.06 12.28
C GLY A 82 -3.04 -4.34 12.69
N GLU A 83 -1.92 -4.70 12.08
CA GLU A 83 -0.60 -4.16 12.37
C GLU A 83 0.19 -3.95 11.08
N VAL A 84 0.93 -2.84 11.01
CA VAL A 84 1.92 -2.52 9.97
C VAL A 84 3.09 -1.82 10.65
N ARG A 85 4.19 -1.59 9.93
CA ARG A 85 5.27 -0.66 10.32
C ARG A 85 5.45 0.37 9.22
N GLY A 86 6.18 1.45 9.47
CA GLY A 86 6.37 2.45 8.41
C GLY A 86 7.17 3.68 8.80
N GLY A 87 7.31 4.57 7.82
CA GLY A 87 7.94 5.89 7.94
C GLY A 87 7.14 6.97 7.21
N LEU A 88 7.33 8.22 7.62
CA LEU A 88 6.79 9.39 6.93
C LEU A 88 7.85 10.01 6.02
N TYR A 89 7.67 9.84 4.72
CA TYR A 89 8.59 10.32 3.71
C TYR A 89 8.17 11.68 3.16
N ARG A 90 9.10 12.35 2.52
CA ARG A 90 8.85 13.63 1.85
C ARG A 90 7.89 13.43 0.67
N ARG A 91 6.84 14.26 0.60
CA ARG A 91 5.91 14.28 -0.54
C ARG A 91 6.39 15.14 -1.71
N GLN A 92 7.13 16.21 -1.42
CA GLN A 92 7.64 17.14 -2.43
C GLN A 92 9.12 17.49 -2.19
N PRO A 93 10.04 17.07 -3.08
CA PRO A 93 9.81 16.11 -4.18
C PRO A 93 9.41 14.73 -3.63
N TRP A 94 8.68 13.96 -4.43
CA TRP A 94 8.15 12.65 -4.06
C TRP A 94 9.27 11.69 -3.63
N PHE A 95 9.26 11.23 -2.39
CA PHE A 95 10.32 10.42 -1.75
C PHE A 95 11.73 11.01 -1.86
N GLY A 96 11.88 12.33 -2.03
CA GLY A 96 13.12 13.00 -2.46
C GLY A 96 14.45 12.54 -1.83
N THR A 97 14.41 12.03 -0.60
CA THR A 97 15.50 11.35 0.10
C THR A 97 14.94 10.17 0.90
N ASP A 98 15.81 9.25 1.32
CA ASP A 98 15.42 8.15 2.24
C ASP A 98 15.24 8.62 3.70
N GLU A 99 15.60 9.86 4.02
CA GLU A 99 15.30 10.45 5.34
C GLU A 99 13.78 10.51 5.57
N HIS A 100 13.33 9.95 6.70
CA HIS A 100 11.93 9.88 7.07
C HIS A 100 11.72 10.06 8.58
N ASP A 101 10.59 10.65 8.95
CA ASP A 101 10.16 10.72 10.35
C ASP A 101 9.51 9.38 10.75
N PRO A 102 9.46 9.03 12.04
CA PRO A 102 8.65 7.92 12.52
C PRO A 102 7.18 8.07 12.11
N MET A 103 6.55 6.98 11.65
CA MET A 103 5.14 6.96 11.30
C MET A 103 4.26 6.82 12.57
N PRO A 104 3.42 7.82 12.91
CA PRO A 104 2.55 7.71 14.07
C PRO A 104 1.42 6.72 13.76
N MET A 105 1.42 5.58 14.43
CA MET A 105 0.39 4.57 14.26
C MET A 105 -0.55 4.55 15.45
N GLN A 106 -1.86 4.58 15.17
CA GLN A 106 -2.88 4.28 16.16
C GLN A 106 -3.44 2.88 15.88
N GLN A 107 -3.79 2.14 16.92
CA GLN A 107 -4.51 0.88 16.75
C GLN A 107 -5.97 1.10 17.15
N SER A 108 -6.90 0.51 16.39
CA SER A 108 -8.30 0.46 16.83
C SER A 108 -8.39 -0.36 18.13
N LYS A 109 -9.12 0.16 19.12
CA LYS A 109 -9.37 -0.57 20.36
C LYS A 109 -10.33 -1.72 20.07
N GLY A 110 -9.86 -2.96 20.11
CA GLY A 110 -10.74 -4.13 20.17
C GLY A 110 -11.64 -4.06 21.42
N ARG A 111 -12.91 -4.45 21.32
CA ARG A 111 -13.85 -4.50 22.46
C ARG A 111 -14.53 -5.88 22.56
N PRO A 112 -15.09 -6.22 23.75
CA PRO A 112 -14.71 -7.43 24.50
C PRO A 112 -15.43 -8.72 24.11
N ILE A 113 -14.79 -9.81 24.54
CA ILE A 113 -15.15 -11.23 24.45
C ILE A 113 -16.54 -11.49 25.08
N SER A 114 -17.64 -11.17 24.39
CA SER A 114 -18.96 -11.69 24.76
C SER A 114 -19.32 -12.86 23.85
N ARG A 115 -19.23 -14.08 24.38
CA ARG A 115 -19.18 -15.40 23.69
C ARG A 115 -20.33 -15.77 22.72
N ARG A 116 -21.25 -14.88 22.32
CA ARG A 116 -22.26 -15.16 21.28
C ARG A 116 -22.49 -13.91 20.43
N GLY A 117 -22.11 -13.97 19.15
CA GLY A 117 -22.26 -12.86 18.18
C GLY A 117 -20.96 -12.18 17.73
N CYS A 118 -19.78 -12.68 18.14
CA CYS A 118 -18.49 -12.04 17.87
C CYS A 118 -18.05 -12.07 16.40
N GLU A 119 -18.32 -13.15 15.65
CA GLU A 119 -17.71 -13.34 14.32
C GLU A 119 -18.17 -12.29 13.30
N GLU A 120 -19.48 -12.01 13.20
CA GLU A 120 -19.98 -10.98 12.26
C GLU A 120 -19.54 -9.57 12.70
N TRP A 121 -19.51 -9.29 14.00
CA TRP A 121 -19.08 -8.00 14.51
C TRP A 121 -17.58 -7.75 14.29
N GLU A 122 -16.73 -8.77 14.49
CA GLU A 122 -15.29 -8.73 14.23
C GLU A 122 -15.00 -8.59 12.72
N LEU A 123 -15.79 -9.23 11.86
CA LEU A 123 -15.69 -9.02 10.42
C LEU A 123 -16.01 -7.57 10.01
N ARG A 124 -16.96 -6.92 10.70
CA ARG A 124 -17.34 -5.51 10.46
C ARG A 124 -16.39 -4.51 11.15
N ASN A 125 -15.82 -4.87 12.30
CA ASN A 125 -14.98 -4.01 13.15
C ASN A 125 -13.68 -4.72 13.56
N PRO A 126 -12.85 -5.12 12.58
CA PRO A 126 -11.61 -5.82 12.88
C PRO A 126 -10.65 -4.88 13.62
N ARG A 127 -9.72 -5.49 14.38
CA ARG A 127 -8.53 -4.77 14.82
C ARG A 127 -7.81 -4.21 13.59
N SER A 128 -7.38 -2.96 13.66
CA SER A 128 -6.79 -2.28 12.51
C SER A 128 -5.71 -1.30 12.92
N ALA A 129 -4.65 -1.21 12.13
CA ALA A 129 -3.73 -0.10 12.16
C ALA A 129 -4.40 1.12 11.49
N ILE A 130 -4.32 2.28 12.11
CA ILE A 130 -4.95 3.52 11.66
C ILE A 130 -3.86 4.51 11.29
N LEU A 131 -3.85 4.91 10.02
CA LEU A 131 -2.98 5.93 9.45
C LEU A 131 -3.80 7.21 9.27
N ASN A 132 -3.63 8.20 10.14
CA ASN A 132 -4.33 9.49 10.06
C ASN A 132 -3.67 10.41 9.04
N VAL A 133 -3.73 10.03 7.76
CA VAL A 133 -3.04 10.73 6.66
C VAL A 133 -3.37 12.23 6.58
N GLY A 134 -4.55 12.64 7.03
CA GLY A 134 -4.98 14.04 7.08
C GLY A 134 -4.21 14.92 8.07
N GLU A 135 -3.55 14.34 9.08
CA GLU A 135 -2.75 15.07 10.08
C GLU A 135 -1.39 15.51 9.52
N ARG A 136 -0.83 14.76 8.57
CA ARG A 136 0.44 15.04 7.90
C ARG A 136 0.28 14.98 6.38
N PRO A 137 -0.49 15.90 5.78
CA PRO A 137 -0.77 15.91 4.34
C PRO A 137 0.47 16.26 3.51
N ASP A 138 1.51 16.83 4.12
CA ASP A 138 2.82 17.15 3.56
C ASP A 138 3.75 15.92 3.43
N ARG A 139 3.32 14.77 3.96
CA ARG A 139 4.11 13.53 3.98
C ARG A 139 3.45 12.43 3.16
N VAL A 140 4.29 11.49 2.75
CA VAL A 140 3.88 10.18 2.23
C VAL A 140 3.95 9.18 3.38
N TRP A 141 2.83 8.53 3.68
CA TRP A 141 2.77 7.49 4.68
C TRP A 141 3.15 6.18 4.01
N HIS A 142 4.41 5.80 4.13
CA HIS A 142 4.91 4.57 3.54
C HIS A 142 4.96 3.49 4.63
N PHE A 143 4.18 2.44 4.46
CA PHE A 143 4.10 1.34 5.41
C PHE A 143 4.55 0.02 4.77
N TRP A 144 4.95 -0.94 5.59
CA TRP A 144 5.33 -2.29 5.22
C TRP A 144 4.82 -3.30 6.27
N ALA A 145 4.97 -4.60 6.00
CA ALA A 145 4.54 -5.66 6.90
C ALA A 145 5.05 -5.44 8.33
N ALA A 146 4.20 -5.75 9.32
CA ALA A 146 4.61 -5.79 10.72
C ALA A 146 5.55 -6.97 10.96
N SER A 147 5.27 -8.11 10.31
CA SER A 147 6.15 -9.26 10.28
C SER A 147 7.52 -8.92 9.67
N PRO A 148 8.62 -9.54 10.15
CA PRO A 148 9.92 -9.45 9.49
C PRO A 148 9.85 -9.88 8.02
N ARG A 149 10.79 -9.37 7.23
CA ARG A 149 10.96 -9.82 5.85
C ARG A 149 11.21 -11.32 5.85
N ALA A 150 10.50 -12.07 5.01
CA ALA A 150 10.65 -13.51 4.92
C ALA A 150 11.46 -13.91 3.69
N ALA A 151 12.21 -15.00 3.80
CA ALA A 151 12.89 -15.62 2.68
C ALA A 151 11.86 -16.28 1.74
N ILE A 152 12.09 -16.16 0.44
CA ILE A 152 11.36 -16.88 -0.59
C ILE A 152 11.93 -18.31 -0.61
N PRO A 153 11.12 -19.36 -0.43
CA PRO A 153 11.58 -20.74 -0.58
C PRO A 153 12.25 -21.00 -1.93
N SER A 154 13.16 -21.98 -1.95
CA SER A 154 13.77 -22.43 -3.19
C SER A 154 12.74 -23.04 -4.15
N GLY A 155 12.97 -22.88 -5.45
CA GLY A 155 12.08 -23.37 -6.50
C GLY A 155 11.95 -22.35 -7.63
N ARG A 156 11.10 -22.65 -8.61
CA ARG A 156 10.77 -21.70 -9.67
C ARG A 156 9.74 -20.70 -9.15
N LEU A 157 10.18 -19.46 -8.93
CA LEU A 157 9.30 -18.35 -8.58
C LEU A 157 8.57 -17.85 -9.82
N ASP A 158 7.24 -17.95 -9.83
CA ASP A 158 6.38 -17.40 -10.89
C ASP A 158 6.05 -15.90 -10.64
N GLY A 159 6.15 -15.46 -9.38
CA GLY A 159 5.87 -14.09 -8.92
C GLY A 159 5.23 -14.08 -7.53
N CYS A 160 4.84 -12.90 -7.05
CA CYS A 160 4.14 -12.73 -5.78
C CYS A 160 2.87 -11.87 -5.92
N THR A 161 2.03 -11.95 -4.90
CA THR A 161 0.77 -11.22 -4.76
C THR A 161 0.71 -10.62 -3.36
N VAL A 162 0.48 -9.32 -3.29
CA VAL A 162 0.14 -8.65 -2.04
C VAL A 162 -1.36 -8.40 -1.98
N LYS A 163 -1.93 -8.58 -0.80
CA LYS A 163 -3.31 -8.23 -0.47
C LYS A 163 -3.34 -7.40 0.80
N VAL A 164 -4.12 -6.32 0.79
CA VAL A 164 -4.34 -5.47 1.96
C VAL A 164 -5.83 -5.20 2.11
N ARG A 165 -6.42 -5.64 3.22
CA ARG A 165 -7.81 -5.30 3.55
C ARG A 165 -7.84 -3.97 4.29
N ALA A 166 -8.38 -2.95 3.63
CA ALA A 166 -8.38 -1.58 4.14
C ALA A 166 -9.75 -0.91 4.07
N ARG A 167 -9.99 0.06 4.95
CA ARG A 167 -11.07 1.04 4.83
C ARG A 167 -10.45 2.42 4.63
N ILE A 168 -10.88 3.11 3.57
CA ILE A 168 -10.27 4.37 3.12
C ILE A 168 -11.32 5.46 3.30
N SER A 169 -11.07 6.44 4.16
CA SER A 169 -12.03 7.53 4.36
C SER A 169 -11.89 8.60 3.28
N LYS A 170 -12.92 9.46 3.17
CA LYS A 170 -12.93 10.57 2.22
C LYS A 170 -11.66 11.44 2.36
N GLY A 171 -11.01 11.69 1.22
CA GLY A 171 -9.78 12.48 1.16
C GLY A 171 -8.49 11.69 1.43
N ALA A 172 -8.56 10.36 1.54
CA ALA A 172 -7.39 9.48 1.55
C ALA A 172 -7.29 8.67 0.25
N LEU A 173 -6.07 8.30 -0.12
CA LEU A 173 -5.74 7.44 -1.25
C LEU A 173 -4.73 6.38 -0.80
N LEU A 174 -4.87 5.16 -1.31
CA LEU A 174 -3.98 4.02 -1.00
C LEU A 174 -3.44 3.41 -2.30
N GLN A 175 -2.14 3.11 -2.32
CA GLN A 175 -1.52 2.25 -3.31
C GLN A 175 -0.73 1.18 -2.58
N ILE A 176 -0.65 -0.03 -3.14
CA ILE A 176 0.12 -1.11 -2.52
C ILE A 176 1.04 -1.76 -3.54
N GLY A 177 2.09 -2.38 -3.05
CA GLY A 177 3.06 -3.09 -3.86
C GLY A 177 3.91 -3.98 -2.98
N PHE A 178 5.00 -4.45 -3.56
CA PHE A 178 6.03 -5.12 -2.79
C PHE A 178 7.36 -4.97 -3.50
N ASP A 179 8.41 -5.16 -2.72
CA ASP A 179 9.78 -5.19 -3.21
C ASP A 179 10.34 -6.58 -3.00
N TYR A 180 11.16 -7.00 -3.94
CA TYR A 180 12.12 -8.05 -3.71
C TYR A 180 13.36 -7.48 -3.04
N TRP A 181 14.04 -8.29 -2.25
CA TRP A 181 15.21 -7.89 -1.49
C TRP A 181 16.29 -8.94 -1.60
N HIS A 182 17.54 -8.51 -1.44
CA HIS A 182 18.70 -9.39 -1.46
C HIS A 182 18.56 -10.53 -0.44
N ASP A 183 18.28 -10.20 0.82
CA ASP A 183 18.07 -11.16 1.91
C ASP A 183 17.09 -10.63 2.98
N PRO A 184 16.67 -11.44 3.96
CA PRO A 184 15.69 -11.05 4.99
C PRO A 184 16.13 -9.94 5.95
N THR A 185 17.43 -9.66 6.07
CA THR A 185 18.00 -8.89 7.18
C THR A 185 18.69 -7.61 6.74
N THR A 186 19.23 -7.57 5.53
CA THR A 186 19.94 -6.40 5.02
C THR A 186 18.98 -5.23 4.87
N GLY A 187 19.33 -4.13 5.55
CA GLY A 187 18.60 -2.87 5.50
C GLY A 187 18.72 -2.18 4.15
N TYR A 188 17.95 -1.12 3.98
CA TYR A 188 18.14 -0.21 2.85
C TYR A 188 19.50 0.50 2.97
N GLY A 189 20.17 0.76 1.84
CA GLY A 189 21.52 1.31 1.81
C GLY A 189 21.93 1.80 0.42
N SER A 190 23.12 2.40 0.33
CA SER A 190 23.63 3.13 -0.86
C SER A 190 23.90 2.29 -2.12
N GLY A 191 23.40 1.06 -2.18
CA GLY A 191 23.46 0.18 -3.35
C GLY A 191 22.10 -0.29 -3.87
N GLY A 192 20.98 0.10 -3.23
CA GLY A 192 19.65 -0.40 -3.58
C GLY A 192 19.51 -1.89 -3.28
N ASN A 193 19.27 -2.23 -2.00
CA ASN A 193 19.14 -3.63 -1.57
C ASN A 193 17.73 -4.20 -1.81
N ASN A 194 16.87 -3.40 -2.45
CA ASN A 194 15.51 -3.74 -2.85
C ASN A 194 15.31 -3.48 -4.35
N HIS A 195 14.46 -4.30 -4.95
CA HIS A 195 14.05 -4.24 -6.34
C HIS A 195 12.54 -4.23 -6.37
N GLU A 196 11.96 -3.08 -6.72
CA GLU A 196 10.51 -2.89 -6.76
C GLU A 196 9.88 -3.83 -7.80
N ALA A 197 8.87 -4.60 -7.39
CA ALA A 197 8.11 -5.45 -8.32
C ALA A 197 7.04 -4.66 -9.07
N GLY A 198 6.52 -3.60 -8.44
CA GLY A 198 5.55 -2.67 -9.00
C GLY A 198 4.50 -2.26 -7.97
N ALA A 199 3.42 -1.68 -8.48
CA ALA A 199 2.37 -1.09 -7.67
C ALA A 199 0.97 -1.35 -8.25
N SER A 200 -0.02 -1.46 -7.39
CA SER A 200 -1.44 -1.50 -7.77
C SER A 200 -1.88 -0.17 -8.41
N ASP A 201 -3.07 -0.17 -9.00
CA ASP A 201 -3.81 1.09 -9.15
C ASP A 201 -4.10 1.72 -7.78
N TRP A 202 -4.44 3.00 -7.80
CA TRP A 202 -4.85 3.72 -6.59
C TRP A 202 -6.25 3.29 -6.16
N TYR A 203 -6.39 2.99 -4.87
CA TYR A 203 -7.64 2.71 -4.19
C TYR A 203 -8.20 4.00 -3.57
N PHE A 204 -9.50 4.17 -3.75
CA PHE A 204 -10.25 5.38 -3.41
C PHE A 204 -11.14 5.17 -2.19
N PRO A 205 -11.70 6.26 -1.62
CA PRO A 205 -12.55 6.17 -0.45
C PRO A 205 -13.70 5.16 -0.60
N SER A 206 -13.94 4.39 0.45
CA SER A 206 -15.05 3.44 0.58
C SER A 206 -15.52 3.38 2.03
N ASP A 207 -16.83 3.40 2.22
CA ASP A 207 -17.45 3.24 3.55
C ASP A 207 -17.35 1.80 4.07
N GLN A 208 -16.99 0.85 3.20
CA GLN A 208 -16.80 -0.57 3.53
C GLN A 208 -15.32 -0.96 3.46
N TRP A 209 -14.98 -2.07 4.13
CA TRP A 209 -13.70 -2.73 3.93
C TRP A 209 -13.58 -3.20 2.48
N GLN A 210 -12.45 -2.90 1.85
CA GLN A 210 -12.10 -3.32 0.49
C GLN A 210 -10.76 -4.03 0.50
N GLU A 211 -10.58 -4.97 -0.43
CA GLU A 211 -9.29 -5.62 -0.67
C GLU A 211 -8.53 -4.86 -1.75
N ALA A 212 -7.41 -4.26 -1.36
CA ALA A 212 -6.40 -3.80 -2.29
C ALA A 212 -5.48 -4.97 -2.67
N MET A 213 -5.18 -5.13 -3.96
CA MET A 213 -4.36 -6.23 -4.46
C MET A 213 -3.38 -5.76 -5.54
N PHE A 214 -2.15 -6.26 -5.48
CA PHE A 214 -1.17 -6.15 -6.56
C PHE A 214 -0.50 -7.51 -6.77
N THR A 215 -0.19 -7.85 -8.03
CA THR A 215 0.58 -9.04 -8.39
C THR A 215 1.46 -8.78 -9.60
N ASP A 216 2.67 -9.33 -9.60
CA ASP A 216 3.56 -9.38 -10.75
C ASP A 216 3.50 -10.73 -11.50
N ILE A 217 2.66 -11.66 -11.04
CA ILE A 217 2.42 -12.93 -11.72
C ILE A 217 1.74 -12.63 -13.06
N LYS A 218 2.41 -13.00 -14.15
CA LYS A 218 1.88 -12.82 -15.50
C LYS A 218 0.62 -13.66 -15.68
N LYS A 219 -0.45 -13.02 -16.18
CA LYS A 219 -1.63 -13.73 -16.67
C LYS A 219 -1.28 -14.32 -18.04
N ASN A 220 -1.41 -15.63 -18.17
CA ASN A 220 -1.32 -16.33 -19.45
C ASN A 220 -2.55 -16.04 -20.31
#